data_AF-A0A2S5KVT0-F1
#
_entry.id   AF-A0A2S5KVT0-F1
#
_cell.length_a   1.000
_cell.length_b   1.000
_cell.length_c   1.000
_cell.angle_alpha   90.00
_cell.angle_beta   90.00
_cell.angle_gamma   90.00
#
_symmetry.space_group_name_H-M   'P 1'
#
loop_
_entity.id
_entity.type
_entity.pdbx_description
1 polymer ?
#
loop_
_entity_poly.entity_id
_entity_poly.type
_entity_poly.pdbx_seq_one_letter_code
_entity_poly.pdbx_strand_id
1 'polypeptide(L)'
;MSTEKSLEQLEGEIWDEPKIGSHLATECHKLRKIPLKYLSADNLRMLMGQRMGLKFIVPLVLDILESNLLTEGSMYKGDLLVNLLRIEPVFWCSNPELNNRVVELKIDIESIIETLQIEVAPNLGKFEFR
;
A
#
# COMPACT_ATOMS: atom_id res chain seq x y z
N MET A 1 -7.61 -11.85 -9.01
CA MET A 1 -6.20 -12.34 -8.97
C MET A 1 -6.11 -13.40 -7.87
N SER A 2 -5.30 -14.46 -8.02
CA SER A 2 -5.18 -15.49 -6.96
C SER A 2 -4.22 -15.02 -5.88
N THR A 3 -4.73 -14.81 -4.66
CA THR A 3 -3.95 -14.42 -3.47
C THR A 3 -3.41 -15.61 -2.67
N GLU A 4 -3.69 -16.83 -3.15
CA GLU A 4 -3.24 -18.11 -2.58
C GLU A 4 -1.75 -18.39 -2.86
N LYS A 5 -1.17 -17.70 -3.85
CA LYS A 5 0.22 -17.85 -4.24
C LYS A 5 1.09 -16.76 -3.64
N SER A 6 2.38 -17.05 -3.48
CA SER A 6 3.40 -16.05 -3.12
C SER A 6 3.91 -15.28 -4.34
N LEU A 7 4.69 -14.21 -4.13
CA LEU A 7 5.33 -13.49 -5.24
C LEU A 7 6.27 -14.40 -6.03
N GLU A 8 7.08 -15.20 -5.34
CA GLU A 8 7.99 -16.17 -5.94
C GLU A 8 7.24 -17.12 -6.89
N GLN A 9 6.07 -17.61 -6.48
CA GLN A 9 5.23 -18.50 -7.30
C GLN A 9 4.53 -17.79 -8.46
N LEU A 10 4.17 -16.51 -8.28
CA LEU A 10 3.49 -15.71 -9.30
C LEU A 10 4.45 -15.22 -10.39
N GLU A 11 5.68 -14.89 -10.01
CA GLU A 11 6.75 -14.46 -10.90
C GLU A 11 7.46 -15.67 -11.54
N GLY A 12 7.37 -16.85 -10.91
CA GLY A 12 8.06 -18.05 -11.37
C GLY A 12 9.57 -17.98 -11.19
N GLU A 13 10.04 -17.11 -10.29
CA GLU A 13 11.45 -16.79 -10.09
C GLU A 13 11.85 -17.07 -8.64
N ILE A 14 12.62 -18.14 -8.44
CA ILE A 14 13.19 -18.51 -7.14
C ILE A 14 14.46 -17.71 -6.93
N TRP A 15 14.52 -16.98 -5.81
CA TRP A 15 15.71 -16.21 -5.44
C TRP A 15 16.63 -17.03 -4.55
N ASP A 16 17.93 -16.96 -4.82
CA ASP A 16 18.96 -17.49 -3.92
C ASP A 16 18.87 -16.82 -2.54
N GLU A 17 19.32 -17.53 -1.51
CA GLU A 17 19.39 -16.96 -0.17
C GLU A 17 20.39 -15.79 -0.13
N PRO A 18 20.03 -14.66 0.52
CA PRO A 18 20.89 -13.50 0.59
C PRO A 18 22.13 -13.84 1.41
N LYS A 19 23.30 -13.93 0.75
CA LYS A 19 24.58 -14.30 1.37
C LYS A 19 25.05 -13.30 2.44
N ILE A 20 24.78 -12.01 2.20
CA ILE A 20 24.96 -10.89 3.12
C ILE A 20 23.83 -9.92 2.79
N GLY A 21 22.93 -9.68 3.74
CA GLY A 21 21.77 -8.81 3.53
C GLY A 21 21.56 -7.88 4.71
N SER A 22 21.12 -6.66 4.44
CA SER A 22 20.50 -5.85 5.48
C SER A 22 19.29 -6.60 6.05
N HIS A 23 18.84 -6.22 7.25
CA HIS A 23 17.62 -6.78 7.82
C HIS A 23 16.43 -6.65 6.84
N LEU A 24 16.33 -5.50 6.18
CA LEU A 24 15.32 -5.23 5.15
C LEU A 24 15.37 -6.20 3.98
N ALA A 25 16.56 -6.42 3.40
CA ALA A 25 16.72 -7.35 2.28
C ALA A 25 16.32 -8.77 2.70
N THR A 26 16.79 -9.21 3.87
CA THR A 26 16.47 -10.54 4.41
C THR A 26 14.96 -10.72 4.61
N GLU A 27 14.28 -9.69 5.12
CA GLU A 27 12.85 -9.75 5.37
C GLU A 27 12.05 -9.76 4.06
N CYS A 28 12.40 -8.93 3.08
CA CYS A 28 11.77 -8.96 1.76
C CYS A 28 11.89 -10.34 1.08
N HIS A 29 13.05 -11.01 1.19
CA HIS A 29 13.21 -12.37 0.67
C HIS A 29 12.26 -13.37 1.35
N LYS A 30 12.03 -13.26 2.66
CA LYS A 30 11.05 -14.10 3.36
C LYS A 30 9.63 -13.80 2.90
N LEU A 31 9.26 -12.52 2.84
CA LEU A 31 7.92 -12.07 2.45
C LEU A 31 7.54 -12.53 1.04
N ARG A 32 8.51 -12.59 0.10
CA ARG A 32 8.28 -13.12 -1.26
C ARG A 32 7.82 -14.58 -1.31
N LYS A 33 8.06 -15.36 -0.25
CA LYS A 33 7.67 -16.77 -0.13
C LYS A 33 6.31 -16.96 0.57
N ILE A 34 5.76 -15.91 1.16
CA ILE A 34 4.46 -15.95 1.85
C ILE A 34 3.33 -15.75 0.81
N PRO A 35 2.24 -16.55 0.86
CA PRO A 35 1.05 -16.29 0.06
C PRO A 35 0.51 -14.88 0.28
N LEU A 36 0.11 -14.20 -0.81
CA LEU A 36 -0.27 -12.78 -0.75
C LEU A 36 -1.38 -12.50 0.27
N LYS A 37 -2.34 -13.41 0.45
CA LYS A 37 -3.44 -13.27 1.42
C LYS A 37 -3.00 -13.16 2.89
N TYR A 38 -1.77 -13.57 3.21
CA TYR A 38 -1.22 -13.51 4.56
C TYR A 38 -0.30 -12.31 4.77
N LEU A 39 -0.10 -11.47 3.74
CA LEU A 39 0.68 -10.25 3.89
C LEU A 39 -0.15 -9.17 4.58
N SER A 40 0.40 -8.59 5.65
CA SER A 40 -0.18 -7.44 6.34
C SER A 40 0.03 -6.14 5.54
N ALA A 41 -0.61 -5.06 5.96
CA ALA A 41 -0.38 -3.73 5.40
C ALA A 41 1.10 -3.28 5.50
N ASP A 42 1.79 -3.61 6.61
CA ASP A 42 3.23 -3.34 6.74
C ASP A 42 4.06 -4.19 5.76
N ASN A 43 3.77 -5.49 5.63
CA ASN A 43 4.46 -6.35 4.66
C ASN A 43 4.31 -5.81 3.24
N LEU A 44 3.10 -5.39 2.86
CA LEU A 44 2.81 -4.81 1.54
C LEU A 44 3.53 -3.47 1.35
N ARG A 45 3.48 -2.57 2.34
CA ARG A 45 4.21 -1.29 2.33
C ARG A 45 5.71 -1.52 2.17
N MET A 46 6.27 -2.50 2.87
CA MET A 46 7.70 -2.82 2.82
C MET A 46 8.12 -3.29 1.43
N LEU A 47 7.41 -4.27 0.86
CA LEU A 47 7.69 -4.80 -0.48
C LEU A 47 7.48 -3.75 -1.58
N MET A 48 6.39 -2.98 -1.50
CA MET A 48 6.10 -1.87 -2.44
C MET A 48 7.17 -0.77 -2.38
N GLY A 49 7.65 -0.47 -1.17
CA GLY A 49 8.75 0.47 -0.96
C GLY A 49 10.08 -0.01 -1.57
N GLN A 50 10.26 -1.32 -1.71
CA GLN A 50 11.39 -1.93 -2.43
C GLN A 50 11.11 -2.19 -3.92
N ARG A 51 9.96 -1.74 -4.45
CA ARG A 51 9.54 -1.96 -5.85
C ARG A 51 9.42 -3.43 -6.25
N MET A 52 9.18 -4.33 -5.29
CA MET A 52 9.09 -5.76 -5.55
C MET A 52 7.65 -6.15 -5.92
N GLY A 53 7.47 -6.90 -6.99
CA GLY A 53 6.17 -7.50 -7.33
C GLY A 53 5.02 -6.50 -7.49
N LEU A 54 5.28 -5.26 -7.88
CA LEU A 54 4.27 -4.18 -7.90
C LEU A 54 2.98 -4.55 -8.65
N LYS A 55 3.11 -5.32 -9.74
CA LYS A 55 1.97 -5.84 -10.52
C LYS A 55 0.96 -6.63 -9.65
N PHE A 56 1.44 -7.32 -8.62
CA PHE A 56 0.64 -8.15 -7.73
C PHE A 56 0.30 -7.43 -6.41
N ILE A 57 1.20 -6.57 -5.93
CA ILE A 57 1.04 -5.86 -4.66
C ILE A 57 0.09 -4.68 -4.78
N VAL A 58 0.23 -3.87 -5.82
CA VAL A 58 -0.56 -2.62 -5.97
C VAL A 58 -2.08 -2.88 -5.95
N PRO A 59 -2.62 -3.90 -6.65
CA PRO A 59 -4.04 -4.22 -6.55
C PRO A 59 -4.51 -4.48 -5.11
N LEU A 60 -3.72 -5.20 -4.30
CA LEU A 60 -4.05 -5.52 -2.92
C LEU A 60 -3.97 -4.29 -2.00
N VAL A 61 -2.97 -3.44 -2.23
CA VAL A 61 -2.84 -2.17 -1.51
C VAL A 61 -4.02 -1.26 -1.81
N LEU A 62 -4.48 -1.20 -3.06
CA LEU A 62 -5.67 -0.44 -3.43
C LEU A 62 -6.93 -1.02 -2.76
N ASP A 63 -7.12 -2.34 -2.73
CA ASP A 63 -8.27 -2.96 -2.04
C ASP A 63 -8.33 -2.56 -0.54
N ILE A 64 -7.16 -2.45 0.10
CA ILE A 64 -7.03 -2.00 1.49
C ILE A 64 -7.36 -0.51 1.62
N LEU A 65 -6.81 0.33 0.74
CA LEU A 65 -6.96 1.79 0.82
C LEU A 65 -8.37 2.26 0.47
N GLU A 66 -9.05 1.58 -0.45
CA GLU A 66 -10.47 1.80 -0.75
C GLU A 66 -11.37 1.51 0.45
N SER A 67 -10.96 0.57 1.31
CA SER A 67 -11.67 0.29 2.56
C SER A 67 -11.32 1.30 3.66
N ASN A 68 -10.06 1.74 3.75
CA ASN A 68 -9.59 2.74 4.69
C ASN A 68 -8.33 3.46 4.20
N LEU A 69 -8.51 4.72 3.77
CA LEU A 69 -7.47 5.60 3.23
C LEU A 69 -6.30 5.84 4.21
N LEU A 70 -6.57 5.82 5.52
CA LEU A 70 -5.58 6.09 6.56
C LEU A 70 -5.00 4.82 7.18
N THR A 71 -5.10 3.68 6.48
CA THR A 71 -4.48 2.43 6.91
C THR A 71 -2.97 2.64 7.16
N GLU A 72 -2.52 2.15 8.31
CA GLU A 72 -1.13 2.25 8.76
C GLU A 72 -0.36 0.97 8.40
N GLY A 73 0.78 1.14 7.75
CA GLY A 73 1.79 0.14 7.43
C GLY A 73 3.00 0.22 8.35
N SER A 74 2.76 0.49 9.65
CA SER A 74 3.72 0.54 10.76
C SER A 74 4.58 1.81 10.92
N MET A 75 4.33 2.90 10.18
CA MET A 75 5.04 4.18 10.40
C MET A 75 4.14 5.28 10.96
N TYR A 76 3.03 5.56 10.29
CA TYR A 76 2.03 6.55 10.67
C TYR A 76 0.74 6.33 9.87
N LYS A 77 -0.38 6.87 10.34
CA LYS A 77 -1.67 6.78 9.64
C LYS A 77 -1.59 7.32 8.21
N GLY A 78 -1.87 6.47 7.23
CA GLY A 78 -1.83 6.82 5.79
C GLY A 78 -0.46 6.66 5.12
N ASP A 79 0.56 6.16 5.82
CA ASP A 79 1.87 5.86 5.24
C ASP A 79 1.81 4.86 4.07
N LEU A 80 0.84 3.94 4.08
CA LEU A 80 0.60 3.00 2.99
C LEU A 80 0.24 3.72 1.69
N LEU A 81 -0.68 4.68 1.75
CA LEU A 81 -1.07 5.52 0.62
C LEU A 81 0.12 6.36 0.15
N VAL A 82 0.87 6.98 1.08
CA VAL A 82 2.07 7.77 0.73
C VAL A 82 3.10 6.90 0.00
N ASN A 83 3.26 5.64 0.38
CA ASN A 83 4.19 4.73 -0.27
C ASN A 83 3.72 4.34 -1.68
N LEU A 84 2.42 4.12 -1.87
CA LEU A 84 1.81 3.85 -3.17
C LEU A 84 2.05 5.02 -4.15
N LEU A 85 1.81 6.25 -3.72
CA LEU A 85 1.96 7.45 -4.54
C LEU A 85 3.41 7.73 -4.96
N ARG A 86 4.39 7.06 -4.34
CA ARG A 86 5.80 7.18 -4.73
C ARG A 86 6.19 6.28 -5.90
N ILE A 87 5.33 5.36 -6.35
CA ILE A 87 5.61 4.48 -7.49
C ILE A 87 5.82 5.32 -8.76
N GLU A 88 6.79 4.92 -9.58
CA GLU A 88 7.19 5.67 -10.77
C GLU A 88 6.04 5.81 -11.78
N PRO A 89 5.90 6.97 -12.48
CA PRO A 89 4.84 7.21 -13.45
C PRO A 89 4.67 6.12 -14.52
N VAL A 90 5.78 5.48 -14.93
CA VAL A 90 5.78 4.41 -15.94
C VAL A 90 4.89 3.22 -15.54
N PHE A 91 4.80 2.90 -14.24
CA PHE A 91 3.93 1.83 -13.75
C PHE A 91 2.46 2.15 -14.04
N TRP A 92 2.03 3.38 -13.75
CA TRP A 92 0.65 3.83 -13.94
C TRP A 92 0.27 3.92 -15.42
N CYS A 93 1.18 4.41 -16.27
CA CYS A 93 1.00 4.37 -17.73
C CYS A 93 0.81 2.93 -18.26
N SER A 94 1.51 1.96 -17.67
CA SER A 94 1.40 0.55 -18.05
C SER A 94 0.18 -0.16 -17.45
N ASN A 95 -0.50 0.44 -16.48
CA ASN A 95 -1.62 -0.13 -15.74
C ASN A 95 -2.75 0.90 -15.58
N PRO A 96 -3.41 1.32 -16.68
CA PRO A 96 -4.40 2.39 -16.66
C PRO A 96 -5.58 2.11 -15.72
N GLU A 97 -6.01 0.85 -15.60
CA GLU A 97 -7.08 0.48 -14.67
C GLU A 97 -6.71 0.71 -13.20
N LEU A 98 -5.45 0.43 -12.82
CA LEU A 98 -4.97 0.71 -11.46
C LEU A 98 -4.80 2.22 -11.24
N ASN A 99 -4.41 2.96 -12.27
CA ASN A 99 -4.36 4.42 -12.22
C ASN A 99 -5.76 5.01 -12.01
N ASN A 100 -6.79 4.49 -12.68
CA ASN A 100 -8.17 4.96 -12.51
C ASN A 100 -8.64 4.81 -11.06
N ARG A 101 -8.32 3.68 -10.40
CA ARG A 101 -8.59 3.50 -8.96
C ARG A 101 -7.90 4.55 -8.10
N VAL A 102 -6.66 4.92 -8.40
CA VAL A 102 -5.96 6.02 -7.69
C VAL A 102 -6.65 7.37 -7.94
N VAL A 103 -7.18 7.61 -9.14
CA VAL A 103 -7.96 8.82 -9.44
C VAL A 103 -9.28 8.84 -8.66
N GLU A 104 -9.95 7.70 -8.51
CA GLU A 104 -11.14 7.57 -7.64
C GLU A 104 -10.79 7.90 -6.19
N LEU A 105 -9.72 7.32 -5.64
CA LEU A 105 -9.24 7.67 -4.29
C LEU A 105 -8.97 9.17 -4.15
N LYS A 106 -8.40 9.82 -5.17
CA LYS A 106 -8.17 11.27 -5.15
C LYS A 106 -9.48 12.04 -4.99
N ILE A 107 -10.52 11.69 -5.76
CA ILE A 107 -11.83 12.36 -5.68
C ILE A 107 -12.42 12.20 -4.28
N ASP A 108 -12.35 10.99 -3.71
CA ASP A 108 -12.83 10.71 -2.36
C ASP A 108 -12.05 11.52 -1.31
N ILE A 109 -10.73 11.59 -1.44
CA ILE A 109 -9.86 12.38 -0.54
C ILE A 109 -10.21 13.86 -0.61
N GLU A 110 -10.42 14.42 -1.80
CA GLU A 110 -10.81 15.82 -1.98
C GLU A 110 -12.14 16.12 -1.26
N SER A 111 -13.14 15.25 -1.41
CA SER A 111 -14.42 15.36 -0.71
C SER A 111 -14.31 15.22 0.82
N ILE A 112 -13.47 14.30 1.28
CA ILE A 112 -13.20 14.11 2.72
C ILE A 112 -12.52 15.34 3.29
N ILE A 113 -11.52 15.90 2.61
CA ILE A 113 -10.80 17.10 3.05
C ILE A 113 -11.78 18.26 3.19
N GLU A 114 -12.65 18.47 2.20
CA GLU A 114 -13.68 19.51 2.26
C GLU A 114 -14.58 19.33 3.49
N THR A 115 -15.10 18.12 3.70
CA THR A 115 -15.94 17.80 4.87
C THR A 115 -15.20 18.03 6.19
N LEU A 116 -13.93 17.59 6.27
CA LEU A 116 -13.10 17.75 7.45
C LEU A 116 -12.88 19.22 7.81
N GLN A 117 -12.67 20.07 6.80
CA GLN A 117 -12.39 21.48 6.97
C GLN A 117 -13.66 22.30 7.29
N ILE A 118 -14.75 22.04 6.57
CA ILE A 118 -15.98 22.85 6.66
C ILE A 118 -16.85 22.42 7.84
N GLU A 119 -16.98 21.11 8.07
CA GLU A 119 -17.95 20.59 9.03
C GLU A 119 -17.27 20.04 10.29
N VAL A 120 -16.24 19.20 10.14
CA VAL A 120 -15.72 18.43 11.29
C VAL A 120 -14.84 19.29 12.20
N ALA A 121 -13.79 19.92 11.67
CA ALA A 121 -12.82 20.67 12.47
C ALA A 121 -13.48 21.82 13.29
N PRO A 122 -14.40 22.64 12.73
CA PRO A 122 -15.07 23.69 13.50
C PRO A 122 -15.92 23.14 14.65
N ASN A 123 -16.51 21.94 14.48
CA ASN A 123 -17.33 21.32 15.51
C ASN A 123 -16.49 20.59 16.57
N LEU A 124 -15.35 19.99 16.19
CA LEU A 124 -14.42 19.36 17.14
C LEU A 124 -13.81 20.36 18.13
N GLY A 125 -13.55 21.59 17.70
CA GLY A 125 -13.00 22.64 18.56
C GLY A 125 -13.87 23.02 19.76
N LYS A 126 -15.14 22.58 19.80
CA LYS A 126 -16.06 22.81 20.92
C LYS A 126 -15.86 21.83 22.08
N PHE A 127 -15.09 20.77 21.88
CA PHE A 127 -14.84 19.73 22.88
C PHE A 127 -13.46 19.96 23.53
N GLU A 128 -13.45 20.12 24.84
CA GLU A 128 -12.23 20.32 25.64
C GLU A 128 -12.05 19.16 26.64
N PHE A 129 -10.81 18.91 27.03
CA PHE A 129 -10.51 18.00 28.14
C PHE A 129 -11.15 18.53 29.42
N ARG A 130 -11.79 17.64 30.19
CA ARG A 130 -12.40 17.96 31.49
C ARG A 130 -11.52 17.50 32.64
#